data_AF-W1I588-F1
#
_entry.id   AF-W1I588-F1
#
_cell.length_a   1.000
_cell.length_b   1.000
_cell.length_c   1.000
_cell.angle_alpha   90.00
_cell.angle_beta   90.00
_cell.angle_gamma   90.00
#
_symmetry.space_group_name_H-M   'P 1'
#
loop_
_entity.id
_entity.type
_entity.pdbx_description
1 polymer ?
#
loop_
_entity_poly.entity_id
_entity_poly.type
_entity_poly.pdbx_seq_one_letter_code
_entity_poly.pdbx_strand_id
1 'polypeptide(L)' 'MQKIEGVELNIYGDEGNDISISLSSTQTLVVFKILGFEFKDEACSMFNDETLNKFMKMKGNPLNLKNKRAL' A
#
# COMPACT_ATOMS: atom_id res chain seq x y z
N MET A 1 -0.47 -14.10 14.67
CA MET A 1 -0.17 -13.20 13.52
C MET A 1 0.61 -14.04 12.52
N GLN A 2 0.09 -14.25 11.30
CA GLN A 2 0.83 -14.97 10.25
C GLN A 2 2.17 -14.28 9.99
N LYS A 3 3.22 -15.08 9.78
CA LYS A 3 4.55 -14.58 9.44
C LYS A 3 4.57 -14.28 7.95
N ILE A 4 4.41 -13.00 7.59
CA ILE A 4 4.52 -12.54 6.21
C ILE A 4 6.00 -12.47 5.86
N GLU A 5 6.45 -13.30 4.92
CA GLU A 5 7.86 -13.39 4.52
C GLU A 5 8.23 -12.39 3.42
N GLY A 6 7.24 -11.94 2.64
CA GLY A 6 7.39 -10.95 1.59
C GLY A 6 6.04 -10.55 1.00
N VAL A 7 6.02 -9.42 0.31
CA VAL A 7 4.88 -8.96 -0.51
C VAL A 7 5.44 -8.45 -1.83
N GLU A 8 4.78 -8.83 -2.91
CA GLU A 8 5.04 -8.31 -4.25
C GLU A 8 3.88 -7.43 -4.68
N LEU A 9 4.18 -6.24 -5.19
CA LEU A 9 3.21 -5.36 -5.83
C LEU A 9 3.31 -5.54 -7.33
N ASN A 10 2.19 -5.88 -7.95
CA ASN A 10 2.06 -5.90 -9.41
C ASN A 10 1.32 -4.63 -9.85
N ILE A 11 1.97 -3.83 -10.68
CA ILE A 11 1.38 -2.67 -11.33
C ILE A 11 1.06 -3.08 -12.75
N TYR A 12 -0.22 -3.16 -13.06
CA TYR A 12 -0.71 -3.51 -14.40
C TYR A 12 -0.80 -2.25 -15.25
N GLY A 13 -0.04 -2.21 -16.33
CA GLY A 13 0.00 -1.11 -17.28
C GLY A 13 -0.82 -1.41 -18.53
N ASP A 14 -1.06 -0.37 -19.33
CA ASP A 14 -1.64 -0.56 -20.66
C ASP A 14 -0.65 -1.34 -21.56
N GLU A 15 -1.21 -2.15 -22.47
CA GLU A 15 -0.48 -2.96 -23.45
C GLU A 15 0.49 -4.00 -22.87
N GLY A 16 0.21 -4.50 -21.66
CA GLY A 16 1.00 -5.58 -21.04
C GLY A 16 2.32 -5.13 -20.43
N ASN A 17 2.49 -3.82 -20.21
CA ASN A 17 3.62 -3.26 -19.48
C ASN A 17 3.41 -3.41 -17.97
N ASP A 18 3.52 -4.63 -17.48
CA ASP A 18 3.37 -4.94 -16.07
C ASP A 18 4.72 -4.77 -15.34
N ILE A 19 4.67 -4.20 -14.15
CA ILE A 19 5.84 -4.01 -13.29
C ILE A 19 5.59 -4.72 -11.96
N SER A 20 6.45 -5.68 -11.63
CA SER A 20 6.48 -6.34 -10.33
C SER A 20 7.56 -5.74 -9.43
N ILE A 21 7.19 -5.38 -8.21
CA ILE A 21 8.08 -4.74 -7.23
C ILE A 21 8.03 -5.53 -5.93
N SER A 22 9.16 -6.09 -5.52
CA SER A 22 9.31 -6.68 -4.19
C SER A 22 9.44 -5.60 -3.13
N LEU A 23 8.64 -5.68 -2.07
CA LEU A 23 8.72 -4.77 -0.93
C LEU A 23 9.62 -5.36 0.16
N SER A 24 10.41 -4.48 0.80
CA SER A 24 11.06 -4.82 2.07
C SER A 24 10.03 -4.98 3.19
N SER A 25 10.40 -5.66 4.27
CA SER A 25 9.52 -5.89 5.42
C SER A 25 8.92 -4.59 5.98
N THR A 26 9.71 -3.51 6.05
CA THR A 26 9.22 -2.19 6.49
C THR A 26 8.20 -1.60 5.52
N GLN A 27 8.46 -1.66 4.21
CA GLN A 27 7.52 -1.16 3.19
C GLN A 27 6.21 -1.95 3.22
N THR A 28 6.28 -3.28 3.37
CA THR A 28 5.11 -4.14 3.54
C THR A 28 4.26 -3.74 4.74
N LEU A 29 4.88 -3.56 5.91
CA LEU A 29 4.17 -3.15 7.13
C LEU A 29 3.50 -1.77 6.98
N VAL A 30 4.15 -0.84 6.30
CA VAL A 30 3.60 0.49 6.02
C VAL A 30 2.39 0.39 5.10
N VAL A 31 2.51 -0.34 3.98
CA VAL A 31 1.38 -0.59 3.06
C VAL A 31 0.22 -1.23 3.81
N PHE A 32 0.49 -2.21 4.67
CA PHE A 32 -0.56 -2.90 5.42
C PHE A 32 -1.32 -2.00 6.38
N LYS A 33 -0.60 -1.11 7.08
CA LYS A 33 -1.24 -0.11 7.94
C LYS A 33 -2.07 0.89 7.15
N ILE A 34 -1.58 1.36 6.01
CA ILE A 34 -2.28 2.36 5.18
C ILE A 34 -3.56 1.78 4.60
N LEU A 35 -3.49 0.53 4.10
CA LEU A 35 -4.65 -0.17 3.55
C LEU A 35 -5.58 -0.72 4.62
N GLY A 36 -5.15 -0.76 5.87
CA GLY A 36 -5.94 -1.33 6.97
C GLY A 36 -6.11 -2.84 6.84
N PHE A 37 -5.04 -3.54 6.43
CA PHE A 37 -5.09 -4.99 6.29
C PHE A 37 -5.32 -5.65 7.66
N GLU A 38 -6.42 -6.40 7.75
CA GLU A 38 -6.70 -7.29 8.86
C GLU A 38 -6.83 -8.72 8.34
N PHE A 39 -5.99 -9.60 8.88
CA PHE A 39 -5.99 -11.03 8.61
C PHE A 39 -6.76 -11.73 9.73
N LYS A 40 -7.89 -12.36 9.40
CA LYS A 40 -8.68 -13.18 10.31
C LYS A 40 -8.87 -14.56 9.69
N ASP A 41 -8.22 -15.55 10.27
CA ASP A 41 -8.15 -16.92 9.75
C ASP A 41 -7.62 -16.93 8.30
N GLU A 42 -8.41 -17.40 7.35
CA GLU A 42 -8.09 -17.40 5.90
C GLU A 42 -8.64 -16.17 5.17
N ALA A 43 -9.37 -15.29 5.86
CA ALA A 43 -9.94 -14.09 5.27
C ALA A 43 -9.03 -12.88 5.49
N CYS A 44 -8.95 -12.05 4.44
CA CYS A 44 -8.25 -10.78 4.46
C CYS A 44 -9.24 -9.67 4.17
N SER A 45 -9.24 -8.62 5.00
CA SER A 45 -10.05 -7.43 4.80
C SER A 45 -9.17 -6.18 4.78
N MET A 46 -9.65 -5.14 4.09
CA MET A 46 -8.95 -3.86 3.96
C MET A 46 -9.97 -2.73 3.84
N PHE A 47 -9.53 -1.49 4.02
CA PHE A 47 -10.36 -0.32 3.82
C PHE A 47 -10.86 -0.25 2.37
N ASN A 48 -12.11 0.18 2.22
CA ASN A 48 -12.68 0.45 0.91
C ASN A 48 -12.17 1.77 0.30
N ASP A 49 -12.39 1.95 -0.99
CA ASP A 49 -11.97 3.13 -1.74
C ASP A 49 -12.49 4.44 -1.13
N GLU A 50 -13.70 4.46 -0.60
CA GLU A 50 -14.26 5.66 0.03
C GLU A 50 -13.42 6.09 1.25
N THR A 51 -13.04 5.14 2.09
CA THR A 51 -12.23 5.36 3.29
C THR A 51 -10.82 5.79 2.91
N LEU A 52 -10.19 5.10 1.96
CA LEU A 52 -8.85 5.45 1.47
C LEU A 52 -8.83 6.85 0.85
N ASN A 53 -9.84 7.19 0.05
CA ASN A 53 -9.98 8.52 -0.54
C ASN A 53 -10.12 9.62 0.52
N LYS A 54 -10.80 9.35 1.64
CA LYS A 54 -10.88 10.29 2.76
C LYS A 54 -9.50 10.51 3.38
N PHE A 55 -8.73 9.45 3.63
CA PHE A 55 -7.37 9.56 4.17
C PHE A 55 -6.44 10.35 3.25
N MET A 56 -6.47 10.07 1.94
CA MET A 56 -5.64 10.76 0.96
C MET A 56 -5.93 12.27 0.89
N LYS A 57 -7.17 12.68 1.15
CA LYS A 57 -7.61 14.08 1.14
C LYS A 57 -7.44 14.81 2.49
N MET A 58 -6.98 14.12 3.55
CA MET A 58 -6.79 14.75 4.85
C MET A 58 -5.76 15.88 4.79
N LYS A 59 -6.13 17.06 5.34
CA LYS A 59 -5.20 18.18 5.49
C LYS A 59 -4.05 17.75 6.41
N GLY A 60 -2.82 17.87 5.92
CA GLY A 60 -1.63 17.44 6.66
C GLY A 60 -1.33 15.94 6.56
N ASN A 61 -1.92 15.22 5.60
CA ASN A 61 -1.55 13.83 5.32
C ASN A 61 -0.02 13.72 5.07
N PRO A 62 0.74 13.00 5.92
CA PRO A 62 2.19 12.89 5.80
C PRO A 62 2.63 12.01 4.62
N LEU A 63 1.70 11.24 4.03
CA LEU A 63 1.94 10.34 2.90
C LEU A 63 1.87 11.06 1.55
N ASN A 64 1.50 12.33 1.52
CA ASN A 64 1.67 13.16 0.33
C ASN A 64 3.16 13.40 0.13
N LEU A 65 3.81 12.50 -0.59
CA LEU A 65 5.17 12.67 -1.08
C LEU A 65 5.18 13.90 -1.98
N LYS A 66 5.48 15.06 -1.41
CA LYS A 66 5.86 16.22 -2.20
C LYS A 66 7.19 15.82 -2.82
N ASN A 67 7.24 15.67 -4.15
CA ASN A 67 8.49 15.66 -4.87
C ASN A 67 9.22 16.97 -4.53
N LYS A 68 9.99 16.96 -3.43
CA LYS A 68 11.03 17.94 -3.21
C LYS A 68 12.01 17.63 -4.33
N ARG A 69 11.99 18.48 -5.37
CA ARG A 69 13.01 18.48 -6.42
C ARG A 69 14.36 18.19 -5.77
N ALA A 70 15.08 17.28 -6.40
CA ALA A 70 16.47 16.93 -6.15
C ALA A 70 17.25 18.06 -5.45
N LEU A 71 17.81 17.75 -4.28
CA LEU A 71 19.01 18.43 -3.80
C LEU A 71 20.21 17.83 -4.54
#